data_AF-A0A7D5P1F0-F1
#
_entry.id   AF-A0A7D5P1F0-F1
#
_cell.length_a   1.000
_cell.length_b   1.000
_cell.length_c   1.000
_cell.angle_alpha   90.00
_cell.angle_beta   90.00
_cell.angle_gamma   90.00
#
_symmetry.space_group_name_H-M   'P 1'
#
loop_
_entity.id
_entity.type
_entity.pdbx_description
1 polymer ?
#
loop_
_entity_poly.entity_id
_entity_poly.type
_entity_poly.pdbx_seq_one_letter_code
_entity_poly.pdbx_strand_id
1 'polypeptide(L)'
;MAESALSDGEESNAGEAATDGSDAETVTLTVGGDEASLSIPADADEAEAAAIASAVGAHLHDRQVAAAAAAADDDEPDRADAWKLAGRMKSMGRSRWPKDVREGEEWKASARSFY
;
A
#
# COMPACT_ATOMS: atom_id res chain seq x y z
N MET A 1 58.45 -20.53 -5.05
CA MET A 1 57.09 -20.17 -5.48
C MET A 1 56.19 -21.33 -5.01
N ALA A 2 55.63 -21.23 -3.81
CA ALA A 2 54.25 -20.80 -3.53
C ALA A 2 53.24 -21.73 -4.22
N GLU A 3 52.81 -22.81 -3.56
CA GLU A 3 51.65 -22.93 -2.64
C GLU A 3 50.31 -23.16 -3.34
N SER A 4 49.53 -24.06 -2.71
CA SER A 4 48.06 -24.15 -2.70
C SER A 4 47.42 -25.24 -3.55
N ALA A 5 47.10 -26.33 -2.84
CA ALA A 5 46.03 -27.26 -3.15
C ALA A 5 44.66 -26.57 -3.01
N LEU A 6 43.81 -26.75 -4.01
CA LEU A 6 42.35 -26.67 -3.92
C LEU A 6 41.89 -27.98 -4.59
N SER A 7 41.53 -29.07 -3.90
CA SER A 7 40.41 -29.23 -2.96
C SER A 7 39.18 -28.46 -3.41
N ASP A 8 38.70 -28.78 -4.62
CA ASP A 8 37.36 -28.40 -5.05
C ASP A 8 36.38 -29.30 -4.30
N GLY A 9 35.97 -28.78 -3.14
CA GLY A 9 35.02 -29.40 -2.25
C GLY A 9 33.64 -29.43 -2.89
N GLU A 10 33.02 -30.59 -2.75
CA GLU A 10 31.60 -30.88 -2.90
C GLU A 10 30.68 -29.67 -2.69
N GLU A 11 30.18 -29.05 -3.76
CA GLU A 11 28.89 -28.37 -3.71
C GLU A 11 27.80 -29.43 -3.86
N SER A 12 27.57 -30.14 -2.75
CA SER A 12 26.34 -30.90 -2.55
C SER A 12 25.18 -29.93 -2.65
N ASN A 13 24.54 -29.87 -3.81
CA ASN A 13 23.24 -29.24 -4.01
C ASN A 13 22.16 -30.09 -3.31
N ALA A 14 22.20 -30.10 -1.98
CA ALA A 14 21.16 -30.63 -1.10
C ALA A 14 20.43 -29.44 -0.47
N GLY A 15 19.86 -28.60 -1.32
CA GLY A 15 18.87 -27.61 -0.96
C GLY A 15 17.50 -28.03 -1.46
N GLU A 16 17.16 -29.31 -1.33
CA GLU A 16 15.78 -29.76 -1.45
C GLU A 16 15.04 -29.11 -0.29
N ALA A 17 14.42 -27.97 -0.54
CA ALA A 17 13.41 -27.39 0.35
C ALA A 17 12.19 -28.32 0.31
N ALA A 18 12.35 -29.51 0.89
CA ALA A 18 11.24 -30.28 1.41
C ALA A 18 10.71 -29.45 2.58
N THR A 19 9.85 -28.48 2.26
CA THR A 19 8.89 -27.98 3.22
C THR A 19 8.00 -29.17 3.55
N ASP A 20 8.39 -29.95 4.55
CA ASP A 20 7.51 -30.90 5.19
C ASP A 20 6.47 -30.07 5.96
N GLY A 21 5.51 -29.53 5.22
CA GLY A 21 4.39 -28.75 5.76
C GLY A 21 3.39 -29.63 6.49
N SER A 22 3.84 -30.70 7.14
CA SER A 22 2.94 -31.74 7.65
C SER A 22 2.40 -31.44 9.04
N ASP A 23 3.01 -30.53 9.80
CA ASP A 23 2.49 -30.07 11.08
C ASP A 23 2.63 -28.55 11.17
N ALA A 24 1.60 -27.81 10.76
CA ALA A 24 1.49 -26.39 11.06
C ALA A 24 0.34 -26.17 12.04
N GLU A 25 0.60 -25.47 13.13
CA GLU A 25 -0.43 -25.09 14.09
C GLU A 25 -1.26 -23.95 13.51
N THR A 26 -2.58 -24.11 13.50
CA THR A 26 -3.50 -23.07 13.03
C THR A 26 -4.13 -22.35 14.22
N VAL A 27 -3.90 -21.04 14.30
CA VAL A 27 -4.50 -20.15 15.30
C VAL A 27 -5.64 -19.37 14.64
N THR A 28 -6.82 -19.36 15.27
CA THR A 28 -7.97 -18.56 14.81
C THR A 28 -8.06 -17.28 15.62
N LEU A 29 -8.17 -16.12 14.94
CA LEU A 29 -8.21 -14.79 15.54
C LEU A 29 -9.35 -13.98 14.94
N THR A 30 -9.93 -13.05 15.70
CA THR A 30 -10.92 -12.10 15.19
C THR A 30 -10.24 -10.80 14.81
N VAL A 31 -10.31 -10.40 13.54
CA VAL A 31 -9.71 -9.17 13.00
C VAL A 31 -10.80 -8.33 12.35
N GLY A 32 -11.08 -7.15 12.89
CA GLY A 32 -12.08 -6.25 12.32
C GLY A 32 -13.53 -6.77 12.36
N GLY A 33 -13.80 -7.82 13.14
CA GLY A 33 -15.11 -8.49 13.19
C GLY A 33 -15.20 -9.78 12.38
N ASP A 34 -14.19 -10.07 11.54
CA ASP A 34 -14.09 -11.30 10.76
C ASP A 34 -13.16 -12.32 11.44
N GLU A 35 -13.44 -13.61 11.28
CA GLU A 35 -12.53 -14.68 11.69
C GLU A 35 -11.42 -14.88 10.65
N ALA A 36 -10.17 -14.92 11.14
CA ALA A 36 -8.97 -15.15 10.35
C ALA A 36 -8.18 -16.33 10.92
N SER A 37 -7.68 -17.19 10.05
CA SER A 37 -6.81 -18.31 10.42
C SER A 37 -5.35 -18.01 10.06
N LEU A 38 -4.46 -18.10 11.04
CA LEU A 38 -3.01 -17.98 10.87
C LEU A 38 -2.37 -19.35 11.06
N SER A 39 -1.58 -19.78 10.08
CA SER A 39 -0.80 -21.01 10.15
C SER A 39 0.62 -20.70 10.59
N ILE A 40 1.09 -21.33 11.67
CA ILE A 40 2.46 -21.23 12.17
C ILE A 40 3.12 -22.61 12.03
N PRO A 41 4.32 -22.73 11.43
CA PRO A 41 5.04 -24.00 11.36
C PRO A 41 5.26 -24.61 12.76
N ALA A 42 5.12 -25.92 12.92
CA ALA A 42 5.33 -26.58 14.23
C ALA A 42 6.78 -26.53 14.71
N ASP A 43 7.74 -26.31 13.81
CA ASP A 43 9.16 -26.16 14.10
C ASP A 43 9.58 -24.70 14.35
N ALA A 44 8.67 -23.73 14.20
CA ALA A 44 8.98 -22.33 14.43
C ALA A 44 9.32 -22.08 15.90
N ASP A 45 10.49 -21.50 16.14
CA ASP A 45 10.86 -21.05 17.48
C ASP A 45 10.11 -19.75 17.86
N GLU A 46 10.27 -19.31 19.11
CA GLU A 46 9.60 -18.11 19.62
C GLU A 46 9.97 -16.85 18.82
N ALA A 47 11.21 -16.75 18.34
CA ALA A 47 11.66 -15.60 17.56
C ALA A 47 11.07 -15.60 16.15
N GLU A 48 11.00 -16.77 15.52
CA GLU A 48 10.39 -16.97 14.21
C GLU A 48 8.88 -16.74 14.25
N ALA A 49 8.19 -17.30 15.26
CA ALA A 49 6.78 -17.05 15.49
C ALA A 49 6.50 -15.55 15.72
N ALA A 50 7.35 -14.87 16.50
CA ALA A 50 7.26 -13.42 16.71
C ALA A 50 7.50 -12.63 15.42
N ALA A 51 8.42 -13.08 14.55
CA ALA A 51 8.67 -12.46 13.26
C ALA A 51 7.46 -12.59 12.33
N ILE A 52 6.83 -13.77 12.27
CA ILE A 52 5.60 -14.00 11.50
C ILE A 52 4.47 -13.10 12.02
N ALA A 53 4.24 -13.10 13.33
CA ALA A 53 3.20 -12.28 13.95
C ALA A 53 3.42 -10.78 13.68
N SER A 54 4.67 -10.32 13.75
CA SER A 54 5.05 -8.93 13.49
C SER A 54 4.82 -8.55 12.02
N ALA A 55 5.19 -9.41 11.08
CA ALA A 55 4.98 -9.17 9.65
C ALA A 55 3.48 -9.07 9.31
N VAL A 56 2.66 -9.96 9.86
CA VAL A 56 1.20 -9.93 9.69
C VAL A 56 0.61 -8.67 10.34
N GLY A 57 1.03 -8.33 11.56
CA GLY A 57 0.58 -7.14 12.27
C GLY A 57 0.91 -5.84 11.54
N ALA A 58 2.15 -5.71 11.03
CA ALA A 58 2.59 -4.57 10.25
C ALA A 58 1.75 -4.42 8.97
N HIS A 59 1.50 -5.51 8.25
CA HIS A 59 0.67 -5.49 7.04
C HIS A 59 -0.78 -5.06 7.31
N LEU A 60 -1.38 -5.53 8.41
CA LEU A 60 -2.72 -5.11 8.80
C LEU A 60 -2.76 -3.64 9.21
N HIS A 61 -1.74 -3.15 9.91
CA HIS A 61 -1.61 -1.74 10.26
C HIS A 61 -1.49 -0.85 9.02
N ASP A 62 -0.62 -1.20 8.08
CA ASP A 62 -0.44 -0.48 6.82
C ASP A 62 -1.74 -0.38 6.02
N ARG A 63 -2.53 -1.47 5.98
CA ARG A 63 -3.85 -1.46 5.35
C ARG A 63 -4.82 -0.50 6.04
N GLN A 64 -4.84 -0.48 7.37
CA GLN A 64 -5.69 0.45 8.14
C GLN A 64 -5.30 1.91 7.91
N VAL A 65 -3.99 2.21 7.86
CA VAL A 65 -3.47 3.55 7.56
C VAL A 65 -3.85 3.97 6.14
N ALA A 66 -3.71 3.09 5.15
CA ALA A 66 -4.11 3.36 3.78
C ALA A 66 -5.63 3.60 3.65
N ALA A 67 -6.45 2.80 4.34
CA ALA A 67 -7.90 2.98 4.36
C ALA A 67 -8.31 4.31 5.03
N ALA A 68 -7.66 4.67 6.14
CA ALA A 68 -7.90 5.95 6.82
C ALA A 68 -7.50 7.15 5.95
N ALA A 69 -6.38 7.04 5.20
CA ALA A 69 -5.96 8.06 4.25
C ALA A 69 -6.96 8.22 3.10
N ALA A 70 -7.45 7.11 2.53
CA ALA A 70 -8.46 7.16 1.47
C ALA A 70 -9.78 7.78 1.95
N ALA A 71 -10.22 7.46 3.17
CA ALA A 71 -11.42 8.06 3.75
C ALA A 71 -11.25 9.57 4.02
N ALA A 72 -10.04 10.04 4.33
CA ALA A 72 -9.75 11.46 4.48
C ALA A 72 -9.73 12.21 3.13
N ASP A 73 -9.35 11.55 2.04
CA ASP A 73 -9.43 12.11 0.68
C ASP A 73 -10.88 12.30 0.21
N ASP A 74 -11.82 11.44 0.63
CA ASP A 74 -13.25 11.56 0.29
C ASP A 74 -13.96 12.78 0.93
N ASP A 75 -13.39 13.36 2.00
CA ASP A 75 -13.92 14.57 2.64
C ASP A 75 -13.45 15.87 1.94
N GLU A 76 -12.42 15.80 1.09
CA GLU A 76 -11.99 16.95 0.30
C GLU A 76 -12.97 17.15 -0.87
N PRO A 77 -13.56 18.35 -1.00
CA PRO A 77 -14.64 18.50 -1.95
C PRO A 77 -14.11 18.42 -3.39
N ASP A 78 -14.78 17.61 -4.21
CA ASP A 78 -14.43 17.42 -5.62
C ASP A 78 -14.13 18.76 -6.31
N ARG A 79 -12.92 18.86 -6.86
CA ARG A 79 -12.44 20.06 -7.53
C ARG A 79 -12.78 19.98 -9.01
N ALA A 80 -13.27 21.08 -9.56
CA ALA A 80 -13.50 21.20 -10.99
C ALA A 80 -12.17 21.06 -11.76
N ASP A 81 -12.22 20.35 -12.88
CA ASP A 81 -11.08 20.17 -13.78
C ASP A 81 -10.51 21.52 -14.25
N ALA A 82 -9.31 21.85 -13.76
CA ALA A 82 -8.64 23.11 -14.02
C ALA A 82 -8.32 23.31 -15.51
N TRP A 83 -8.07 22.24 -16.28
CA TRP A 83 -7.77 22.33 -17.71
C TRP A 83 -9.02 22.59 -18.53
N LYS A 84 -10.14 21.96 -18.20
CA LYS A 84 -11.45 22.27 -18.82
C LYS A 84 -11.86 23.71 -18.53
N LEU A 85 -11.67 24.18 -17.29
CA LEU A 85 -11.99 25.56 -16.92
C LEU A 85 -11.07 26.54 -17.65
N ALA A 86 -9.76 26.28 -17.71
CA ALA A 86 -8.79 27.07 -18.46
C ALA A 86 -9.17 27.18 -19.94
N GLY A 87 -9.54 26.06 -20.57
CA GLY A 87 -9.98 26.02 -21.97
C GLY A 87 -11.21 26.89 -22.22
N ARG A 88 -12.26 26.76 -21.39
CA ARG A 88 -13.44 27.62 -21.46
C ARG A 88 -13.08 29.10 -21.26
N MET A 89 -12.27 29.41 -20.27
CA MET A 89 -11.90 30.80 -19.97
C MET A 89 -11.08 31.45 -21.09
N LYS A 90 -10.18 30.67 -21.70
CA LYS A 90 -9.41 31.08 -22.88
C LYS A 90 -10.31 31.34 -24.08
N SER A 91 -11.34 30.51 -24.29
CA SER A 91 -12.34 30.74 -25.36
C SER A 91 -13.14 32.03 -25.16
N MET A 92 -13.31 32.46 -23.91
CA MET A 92 -13.89 33.76 -23.53
C MET A 92 -12.87 34.91 -23.52
N GLY A 93 -11.64 34.69 -24.01
CA GLY A 93 -10.61 35.73 -24.13
C GLY A 93 -9.92 36.13 -22.82
N ARG A 94 -10.04 35.32 -21.75
CA ARG A 94 -9.42 35.64 -20.45
C ARG A 94 -8.18 34.79 -20.22
N SER A 95 -7.13 35.45 -19.71
CA SER A 95 -5.84 34.82 -19.39
C SER A 95 -5.75 34.33 -17.93
N ARG A 96 -6.67 34.77 -17.06
CA ARG A 96 -6.70 34.40 -15.63
C ARG A 96 -8.02 33.72 -15.30
N TRP A 97 -7.95 32.61 -14.56
CA TRP A 97 -9.11 31.88 -14.04
C TRP A 97 -8.83 31.40 -12.61
N PRO A 98 -9.89 31.15 -11.81
CA PRO A 98 -9.76 30.55 -10.49
C PRO A 98 -9.20 29.12 -10.58
N LYS A 99 -8.21 28.79 -9.75
CA LYS A 99 -7.52 27.49 -9.76
C LYS A 99 -8.08 26.49 -8.75
N ASP A 100 -8.83 26.99 -7.78
CA ASP A 100 -9.43 26.20 -6.73
C ASP A 100 -10.94 26.45 -6.74
N VAL A 101 -11.66 25.59 -7.47
CA VAL A 101 -13.09 25.71 -7.69
C VAL A 101 -13.69 24.36 -7.40
N ARG A 102 -14.69 24.32 -6.50
CA ARG A 102 -15.51 23.12 -6.29
C ARG A 102 -16.29 22.78 -7.56
N GLU A 103 -16.43 21.50 -7.83
CA GLU A 103 -17.34 21.00 -8.86
C GLU A 103 -18.77 21.52 -8.60
N GLY A 104 -19.41 22.02 -9.66
CA GLY A 104 -20.73 22.66 -9.61
C GLY A 104 -20.74 24.15 -9.22
N GLU A 105 -19.62 24.71 -8.73
CA GLU A 105 -19.47 26.13 -8.41
C GLU A 105 -18.77 26.94 -9.51
N GLU A 106 -18.54 26.36 -10.68
CA GLU A 106 -17.76 26.98 -11.76
C GLU A 106 -18.41 28.27 -12.26
N TRP A 107 -19.73 28.34 -12.28
CA TRP A 107 -20.47 29.54 -12.65
C TRP A 107 -20.33 30.66 -11.60
N LYS A 108 -20.29 30.33 -10.30
CA LYS A 108 -20.06 31.30 -9.22
C LYS A 108 -18.62 31.79 -9.22
N ALA A 109 -17.66 30.90 -9.48
CA ALA A 109 -16.26 31.24 -9.59
C ALA A 109 -15.99 32.14 -10.81
N SER A 110 -16.65 31.81 -11.94
CA SER A 110 -16.61 32.63 -13.15
C SER A 110 -17.20 34.02 -12.88
N ALA A 111 -18.35 34.13 -12.21
CA ALA A 111 -18.97 35.41 -11.85
C ALA A 111 -18.05 36.33 -11.03
N ARG A 112 -17.27 35.78 -10.08
CA ARG A 112 -16.32 36.53 -9.25
C ARG A 112 -15.07 36.99 -10.00
N SER A 113 -14.74 36.32 -11.10
CA SER A 113 -13.59 36.71 -11.95
C SER A 113 -13.86 37.93 -12.83
N PHE A 114 -15.09 38.44 -12.87
CA PHE A 114 -15.45 39.65 -13.62
C PHE A 114 -15.19 40.95 -12.84
N TYR A 115 -14.70 40.87 -11.59
CA TYR A 115 -14.31 42.01 -10.77
C TYR A 115 -12.79 42.09 -10.60
#